data_AF-A0A0C4E231-F1
#
_entry.id   AF-A0A0C4E231-F1
#
_cell.length_a   1.000
_cell.length_b   1.000
_cell.length_c   1.000
_cell.angle_alpha   90.00
_cell.angle_beta   90.00
_cell.angle_gamma   90.00
#
_symmetry.space_group_name_H-M   'P 1'
#
loop_
_entity.id
_entity.type
_entity.pdbx_description
1 polymer ?
#
loop_
_entity_poly.entity_id
_entity_poly.type
_entity_poly.pdbx_seq_one_letter_code
_entity_poly.pdbx_strand_id
1 'polypeptide(L)'
;MTSPQLLRRAVFYVPASSPRMVQKSLTYETDNVTYDLEDSVVDGKKSEARRALAQHLGSLRREGRSHPREIAVRTNPLTTPHGMQDILKITKLPSVDAILLPKVDHAETVQAVAEVIASCDGERRLVWEAGRQQQQHENPDDNCNYYYRPLTLMALIESARAVEYLGDICRAGAGSISKNGDVRPGTLSGIVFGAEDLARDLSAERTPSLAEFMYARSRMVTAARAHGVPGVVDLVCTQLDRQPTTPNSGAGVTTTTTTKTSKLEDECENGRSMGFNGKQVIHPSQLETVHRVFGVPREAAAWAVRVVPDAK
;
A
#
# COMPACT_ATOMS: atom_id res chain seq x y z
N MET A 1 2.75 20.50 -12.77
CA MET A 1 3.68 19.79 -11.87
C MET A 1 2.93 18.62 -11.27
N THR A 2 3.19 17.40 -11.74
CA THR A 2 2.58 16.19 -11.18
C THR A 2 3.08 16.01 -9.74
N SER A 3 2.15 15.92 -8.79
CA SER A 3 2.47 15.53 -7.40
C SER A 3 3.40 14.31 -7.43
N PRO A 4 4.49 14.26 -6.64
CA PRO A 4 5.43 13.15 -6.67
C PRO A 4 4.64 11.87 -6.38
N GLN A 5 4.50 11.01 -7.39
CA GLN A 5 3.83 9.73 -7.23
C GLN A 5 4.59 8.94 -6.17
N LEU A 6 3.89 8.61 -5.08
CA LEU A 6 4.43 7.74 -4.04
C LEU A 6 4.59 6.36 -4.65
N LEU A 7 5.84 5.90 -4.71
CA LEU A 7 6.13 4.52 -5.08
C LEU A 7 5.53 3.60 -4.02
N ARG A 8 4.84 2.55 -4.48
CA ARG A 8 4.29 1.49 -3.63
C ARG A 8 4.67 0.13 -4.17
N ARG A 9 5.98 -0.11 -4.32
CA ARG A 9 6.47 -1.41 -4.82
C ARG A 9 6.15 -2.52 -3.83
N ALA A 10 6.26 -2.25 -2.53
CA ALA A 10 5.89 -3.15 -1.46
C ALA A 10 4.87 -2.49 -0.53
N VAL A 11 3.72 -3.14 -0.34
CA VAL A 11 2.74 -2.79 0.71
C VAL A 11 2.96 -3.75 1.88
N PHE A 12 3.72 -3.34 2.88
CA PHE A 12 4.16 -4.21 3.97
C PHE A 12 3.20 -4.19 5.16
N TYR A 13 2.47 -5.29 5.37
CA TYR A 13 1.54 -5.42 6.48
C TYR A 13 2.23 -5.68 7.82
N VAL A 14 1.79 -4.96 8.84
CA VAL A 14 2.26 -5.11 10.21
C VAL A 14 1.06 -5.16 11.17
N PRO A 15 0.90 -6.23 11.97
CA PRO A 15 -0.19 -6.33 12.93
C PRO A 15 -0.20 -5.17 13.93
N ALA A 16 -1.29 -4.40 14.00
CA ALA A 16 -1.42 -3.31 14.96
C ALA A 16 -1.50 -3.81 16.41
N SER A 17 -1.83 -5.09 16.60
CA SER A 17 -1.86 -5.79 17.90
C SER A 17 -0.47 -6.06 18.49
N SER A 18 0.62 -5.81 17.74
CA SER A 18 1.99 -6.12 18.17
C SER A 18 2.85 -4.85 18.27
N PRO A 19 2.95 -4.20 19.44
CA PRO A 19 3.75 -3.00 19.63
C PRO A 19 5.22 -3.17 19.22
N ARG A 20 5.78 -4.37 19.48
CA ARG A 20 7.15 -4.72 19.07
C ARG A 20 7.31 -4.69 17.55
N MET A 21 6.36 -5.23 16.80
CA MET A 21 6.42 -5.25 15.34
C MET A 21 6.16 -3.85 14.76
N VAL A 22 5.22 -3.11 15.36
CA VAL A 22 4.95 -1.72 14.99
C VAL A 22 6.22 -0.86 15.14
N GLN A 23 6.91 -0.93 16.28
CA GLN A 23 8.15 -0.18 16.49
C GLN A 23 9.27 -0.64 15.53
N LYS A 24 9.47 -1.96 15.37
CA LYS A 24 10.50 -2.49 14.46
C LYS A 24 10.20 -2.15 13.00
N SER A 25 8.95 -1.99 12.61
CA SER A 25 8.58 -1.73 11.22
C SER A 25 9.17 -0.45 10.65
N LEU A 26 9.41 0.55 11.51
CA LEU A 26 10.00 1.83 11.14
C LEU A 26 11.48 1.74 10.77
N THR A 27 12.15 0.62 11.07
CA THR A 27 13.58 0.44 10.74
C THR A 27 13.78 -0.22 9.38
N TYR A 28 12.73 -0.70 8.72
CA TYR A 28 12.88 -1.34 7.41
C TYR A 28 12.87 -0.29 6.30
N GLU A 29 13.78 -0.48 5.33
CA GLU A 29 13.76 0.26 4.08
C GLU A 29 12.58 -0.21 3.22
N THR A 30 11.42 0.41 3.41
CA THR A 30 10.22 0.12 2.64
C THR A 30 9.57 1.38 2.08
N ASP A 31 8.92 1.21 0.94
CA ASP A 31 8.06 2.24 0.34
C ASP A 31 6.85 2.50 1.23
N ASN A 32 6.14 1.45 1.62
CA ASN A 32 4.93 1.53 2.41
C ASN A 32 5.00 0.56 3.60
N VAL A 33 4.53 1.02 4.75
CA VAL A 33 4.09 0.15 5.85
C VAL A 33 2.59 0.34 6.02
N THR A 34 1.84 -0.76 6.12
CA THR A 34 0.40 -0.75 6.38
C THR A 34 0.13 -1.44 7.70
N TYR A 35 -0.28 -0.68 8.71
CA TYR A 35 -0.66 -1.23 10.00
C TYR A 35 -2.07 -1.83 9.92
N ASP A 36 -2.19 -3.09 10.30
CA ASP A 36 -3.42 -3.84 10.13
C ASP A 36 -4.28 -3.87 11.41
N LEU A 37 -5.49 -3.30 11.33
CA LEU A 37 -6.53 -3.37 12.38
C LEU A 37 -7.62 -4.41 12.08
N GLU A 38 -7.57 -5.05 10.91
CA GLU A 38 -8.56 -6.03 10.45
C GLU A 38 -8.18 -7.44 10.94
N ASP A 39 -7.72 -8.34 10.06
CA ASP A 39 -7.62 -9.77 10.37
C ASP A 39 -6.52 -10.11 11.38
N SER A 40 -5.47 -9.30 11.48
CA SER A 40 -4.41 -9.51 12.48
C SER A 40 -4.80 -9.09 13.90
N VAL A 41 -6.02 -8.60 14.10
CA VAL A 41 -6.54 -8.18 15.40
C VAL A 41 -7.85 -8.90 15.69
N VAL A 42 -7.85 -9.73 16.73
CA VAL A 42 -9.06 -10.39 17.24
C VAL A 42 -10.10 -9.35 17.67
N ASP A 43 -11.38 -9.66 17.46
CA ASP A 43 -12.48 -8.68 17.59
C ASP A 43 -12.49 -7.93 18.94
N GLY A 44 -12.41 -8.65 20.06
CA GLY A 44 -12.40 -8.06 21.41
C GLY A 44 -11.20 -7.15 21.71
N LYS A 45 -10.15 -7.15 20.86
CA LYS A 45 -8.96 -6.30 21.01
C LYS A 45 -8.88 -5.14 20.02
N LYS A 46 -9.85 -4.99 19.10
CA LYS A 46 -9.82 -3.95 18.05
C LYS A 46 -9.76 -2.53 18.62
N SER A 47 -10.55 -2.24 19.65
CA SER A 47 -10.53 -0.93 20.33
C SER A 47 -9.19 -0.63 21.00
N GLU A 48 -8.59 -1.62 21.67
CA GLU A 48 -7.28 -1.50 22.30
C GLU A 48 -6.18 -1.27 21.26
N ALA A 49 -6.15 -2.09 20.20
CA ALA A 49 -5.18 -1.99 19.11
C ALA A 49 -5.26 -0.62 18.41
N ARG A 50 -6.48 -0.14 18.10
CA ARG A 50 -6.69 1.19 17.51
C ARG A 50 -6.12 2.30 18.39
N ARG A 51 -6.38 2.25 19.70
CA ARG A 51 -5.92 3.27 20.65
C ARG A 51 -4.39 3.24 20.79
N ALA A 52 -3.80 2.06 20.94
CA ALA A 52 -2.35 1.88 21.03
C ALA A 52 -1.64 2.34 19.74
N LEU A 53 -2.16 1.94 18.57
CA LEU A 53 -1.62 2.36 17.29
C LEU A 53 -1.71 3.88 17.12
N ALA A 54 -2.86 4.49 17.42
CA ALA A 54 -3.03 5.93 17.27
C ALA A 54 -2.14 6.73 18.24
N GLN A 55 -1.90 6.23 19.45
CA GLN A 55 -0.95 6.83 20.38
C GLN A 55 0.48 6.77 19.80
N HIS A 56 0.90 5.60 19.32
CA HIS A 56 2.22 5.42 18.71
C HIS A 56 2.41 6.35 17.51
N LEU A 57 1.47 6.32 16.56
CA LEU A 57 1.51 7.14 15.35
C LEU A 57 1.42 8.65 15.64
N GLY A 58 0.65 9.05 16.66
CA GLY A 58 0.56 10.46 17.08
C GLY A 58 1.85 10.99 17.73
N SER A 59 2.65 10.11 18.33
CA SER A 59 3.98 10.46 18.84
C SER A 59 5.06 10.51 17.77
N LEU A 60 4.82 9.94 16.58
CA LEU A 60 5.82 9.96 15.51
C LEU A 60 6.09 11.39 15.04
N ARG A 61 7.37 11.64 14.83
CA ARG A 61 7.91 12.86 14.21
C ARG A 61 8.62 12.39 12.95
N ARG A 62 8.05 12.70 11.79
CA ARG A 62 8.62 12.24 10.51
C ARG A 62 9.76 13.17 10.12
N GLU A 63 10.98 12.66 10.21
CA GLU A 63 12.19 13.33 9.74
C GLU A 63 12.38 13.14 8.23
N GLY A 64 13.10 14.07 7.57
CA GLY A 64 13.36 14.17 6.12
C GLY A 64 13.49 12.82 5.42
N ARG A 65 12.97 12.59 4.20
CA ARG A 65 13.22 11.40 3.35
C ARG A 65 13.45 10.04 4.06
N SER A 66 12.88 9.79 5.24
CA SER A 66 13.15 8.60 6.04
C SER A 66 12.21 7.47 5.60
N HIS A 67 12.66 6.23 5.78
CA HIS A 67 11.81 5.07 5.58
C HIS A 67 11.03 4.78 6.88
N PRO A 68 9.78 4.30 6.79
CA PRO A 68 8.99 4.08 5.58
C PRO A 68 8.55 5.39 4.87
N ARG A 69 8.47 5.37 3.54
CA ARG A 69 8.09 6.56 2.73
C ARG A 69 6.60 6.90 2.85
N GLU A 70 5.78 5.89 3.07
CA GLU A 70 4.34 5.98 3.28
C GLU A 70 3.93 5.15 4.51
N ILE A 71 3.18 5.77 5.41
CA ILE A 71 2.51 5.06 6.51
C ILE A 71 1.03 4.97 6.19
N ALA A 72 0.51 3.75 6.12
CA ALA A 72 -0.89 3.47 5.90
C ALA A 72 -1.48 2.64 7.05
N VAL A 73 -2.82 2.62 7.13
CA VAL A 73 -3.55 1.77 8.08
C VAL A 73 -4.66 1.04 7.34
N ARG A 74 -4.69 -0.30 7.44
CA ARG A 74 -5.84 -1.11 7.02
C ARG A 74 -6.88 -1.07 8.12
N THR A 75 -8.03 -0.49 7.83
CA THR A 75 -9.15 -0.40 8.78
C THR A 75 -9.97 -1.68 8.78
N ASN A 76 -10.92 -1.79 9.70
CA ASN A 76 -11.99 -2.75 9.56
C ASN A 76 -13.00 -2.32 8.47
N PRO A 77 -13.78 -3.26 7.92
CA PRO A 77 -14.86 -2.96 6.99
C PRO A 77 -15.90 -2.02 7.60
N LEU A 78 -16.49 -1.13 6.80
CA LEU A 78 -17.54 -0.21 7.25
C LEU A 78 -18.80 -0.90 7.77
N THR A 79 -19.04 -2.14 7.35
CA THR A 79 -20.15 -2.98 7.80
C THR A 79 -19.97 -3.48 9.23
N THR A 80 -18.78 -3.31 9.82
CA THR A 80 -18.49 -3.67 11.21
C THR A 80 -18.65 -2.46 12.14
N PRO A 81 -18.91 -2.67 13.45
CA PRO A 81 -18.91 -1.59 14.44
C PRO A 81 -17.59 -0.82 14.54
N HIS A 82 -16.49 -1.39 14.04
CA HIS A 82 -15.13 -0.87 14.17
C HIS A 82 -14.73 0.05 13.03
N GLY A 83 -15.21 -0.18 11.80
CA GLY A 83 -14.70 0.47 10.60
C GLY A 83 -14.75 2.00 10.66
N MET A 84 -15.92 2.58 10.98
CA MET A 84 -16.04 4.03 11.09
C MET A 84 -15.21 4.60 12.26
N GLN A 85 -15.10 3.85 13.38
CA GLN A 85 -14.29 4.29 14.52
C GLN A 85 -12.79 4.29 14.19
N ASP A 86 -12.32 3.33 13.38
CA ASP A 86 -10.95 3.32 12.87
C ASP A 86 -10.71 4.57 12.01
N ILE A 87 -11.57 4.81 11.01
CA ILE A 87 -11.46 5.94 10.07
C ILE A 87 -11.41 7.27 10.83
N LEU A 88 -12.38 7.55 11.69
CA LEU A 88 -12.44 8.80 12.46
C LEU A 88 -11.23 9.01 13.38
N LYS A 89 -10.59 7.93 13.84
CA LYS A 89 -9.38 8.04 14.64
C LYS A 89 -8.16 8.33 13.76
N ILE A 90 -8.05 7.67 12.62
CA ILE A 90 -6.92 7.78 11.68
C ILE A 90 -6.92 9.12 10.96
N THR A 91 -8.09 9.66 10.58
CA THR A 91 -8.21 10.97 9.92
C THR A 91 -7.62 12.11 10.74
N LYS A 92 -7.44 11.92 12.05
CA LYS A 92 -6.86 12.91 12.97
C LYS A 92 -5.34 12.81 13.10
N LEU A 93 -4.68 11.86 12.44
CA LEU A 93 -3.25 11.58 12.58
C LEU A 93 -2.46 12.14 11.38
N PRO A 94 -1.64 13.20 11.58
CA PRO A 94 -0.81 13.75 10.51
C PRO A 94 0.28 12.82 9.98
N SER A 95 0.67 11.82 10.77
CA SER A 95 1.71 10.85 10.41
C SER A 95 1.23 9.76 9.45
N VAL A 96 -0.09 9.60 9.29
CA VAL A 96 -0.69 8.60 8.38
C VAL A 96 -0.96 9.24 7.02
N ASP A 97 -0.48 8.61 5.96
CA ASP A 97 -0.58 9.08 4.58
C ASP A 97 -1.73 8.45 3.80
N ALA A 98 -2.15 7.24 4.18
CA ALA A 98 -3.22 6.51 3.48
C ALA A 98 -4.05 5.62 4.41
N ILE A 99 -5.33 5.45 4.08
CA ILE A 99 -6.20 4.40 4.63
C ILE A 99 -6.37 3.33 3.57
N LEU A 100 -6.13 2.06 3.93
CA LEU A 100 -6.53 0.90 3.13
C LEU A 100 -7.88 0.41 3.63
N LEU A 101 -8.90 0.53 2.79
CA LEU A 101 -10.27 0.14 3.09
C LEU A 101 -10.53 -1.29 2.57
N PRO A 102 -10.83 -2.27 3.45
CA PRO A 102 -11.22 -3.60 3.00
C PRO A 102 -12.67 -3.65 2.51
N LYS A 103 -13.03 -4.74 1.82
CA LYS A 103 -14.40 -5.09 1.39
C LYS A 103 -15.10 -3.96 0.62
N VAL A 104 -14.37 -3.34 -0.30
CA VAL A 104 -14.90 -2.27 -1.16
C VAL A 104 -15.63 -2.90 -2.35
N ASP A 105 -16.93 -3.08 -2.19
CA ASP A 105 -17.80 -3.68 -3.20
C ASP A 105 -18.38 -2.67 -4.21
N HIS A 106 -18.45 -1.39 -3.83
CA HIS A 106 -19.13 -0.35 -4.61
C HIS A 106 -18.47 1.03 -4.50
N ALA A 107 -18.79 1.91 -5.45
CA ALA A 107 -18.30 3.27 -5.54
C ALA A 107 -18.68 4.14 -4.33
N GLU A 108 -19.88 3.96 -3.81
CA GLU A 108 -20.45 4.73 -2.69
C GLU A 108 -19.62 4.58 -1.42
N THR A 109 -19.03 3.40 -1.20
CA THR A 109 -18.11 3.15 -0.09
C THR A 109 -16.87 4.04 -0.18
N VAL A 110 -16.28 4.18 -1.36
CA VAL A 110 -15.11 5.05 -1.57
C VAL A 110 -15.51 6.52 -1.40
N GLN A 111 -16.65 6.93 -1.95
CA GLN A 111 -17.14 8.31 -1.84
C GLN A 111 -17.40 8.71 -0.40
N ALA A 112 -18.12 7.88 0.36
CA ALA A 112 -18.45 8.15 1.75
C ALA A 112 -17.18 8.33 2.61
N VAL A 113 -16.18 7.47 2.45
CA VAL A 113 -14.94 7.60 3.21
C VAL A 113 -14.10 8.80 2.73
N ALA A 114 -14.09 9.08 1.43
CA ALA A 114 -13.40 10.26 0.89
C ALA A 114 -13.99 11.57 1.45
N GLU A 115 -15.30 11.65 1.62
CA GLU A 115 -15.99 12.80 2.24
C GLU A 115 -15.67 12.93 3.73
N VAL A 116 -15.60 11.83 4.47
CA VAL A 116 -15.16 11.84 5.88
C VAL A 116 -13.72 12.34 5.98
N ILE A 117 -12.82 11.87 5.11
CA ILE A 117 -11.42 12.35 5.09
C ILE A 117 -11.37 13.85 4.77
N ALA A 118 -12.11 14.29 3.75
CA ALA A 118 -12.14 15.69 3.34
C ALA A 118 -12.69 16.61 4.44
N SER A 119 -13.71 16.18 5.18
CA SER A 119 -14.28 16.98 6.28
C SER A 119 -13.34 17.07 7.49
N CYS A 120 -12.49 16.08 7.73
CA CYS A 120 -11.49 16.10 8.80
C CYS A 120 -10.16 16.77 8.42
N ASP A 121 -9.89 17.04 7.13
CA ASP A 121 -8.57 17.49 6.66
C ASP A 121 -8.13 18.84 7.25
N GLY A 122 -9.09 19.74 7.49
CA GLY A 122 -8.82 21.05 8.10
C GLY A 122 -8.23 20.94 9.52
N GLU A 123 -8.87 20.14 10.39
CA GLU A 123 -8.35 19.88 11.73
C GLU A 123 -7.00 19.14 11.68
N ARG A 124 -6.88 18.16 10.78
CA ARG A 124 -5.62 17.41 10.58
C ARG A 124 -4.47 18.33 10.19
N ARG A 125 -4.71 19.31 9.30
CA ARG A 125 -3.71 20.30 8.89
C ARG A 125 -3.27 21.19 10.04
N LEU A 126 -4.18 21.64 10.90
CA LEU A 126 -3.83 22.44 12.09
C LEU A 126 -2.91 21.66 13.04
N VAL A 127 -3.22 20.38 13.30
CA VAL A 127 -2.37 19.52 14.15
C VAL A 127 -0.99 19.33 13.52
N TRP A 128 -0.92 19.15 12.20
CA TRP A 128 0.36 19.05 11.48
C TRP A 128 1.18 20.35 11.58
N GLU A 129 0.55 21.51 11.37
CA GLU A 129 1.22 22.81 11.44
C GLU A 129 1.79 23.10 12.83
N ALA A 130 1.04 22.79 13.89
CA ALA A 130 1.51 22.91 15.27
C ALA A 130 2.74 22.01 15.54
N GLY A 131 2.71 20.76 15.08
CA GLY A 131 3.84 19.84 15.22
C GLY A 131 5.08 20.31 14.46
N ARG A 132 4.91 20.86 13.25
CA ARG A 132 6.01 21.43 12.45
C ARG A 132 6.64 22.65 13.13
N GLN A 133 5.83 23.56 13.68
CA GLN A 133 6.34 24.74 14.40
C GLN A 133 7.14 24.33 15.64
N GLN A 134 6.66 23.33 16.39
CA GLN A 134 7.37 22.81 17.55
C GLN A 134 8.73 22.21 17.14
N GLN A 135 8.80 21.42 16.07
CA GLN A 135 10.07 20.87 15.56
C GLN A 135 11.06 21.95 15.13
N GLN A 136 10.59 22.98 14.41
CA GLN A 136 11.44 24.11 14.02
C GLN A 136 11.99 24.89 15.22
N HIS A 137 11.23 24.92 16.33
CA HIS A 137 11.71 25.53 17.56
C HIS A 137 12.75 24.66 18.30
N GLU A 138 12.53 23.35 18.35
CA GLU A 138 13.44 22.38 18.98
C GLU A 138 14.73 22.15 18.17
N ASN A 139 14.67 22.26 16.85
CA ASN A 139 15.81 22.12 15.94
C ASN A 139 15.78 23.17 14.81
N PRO A 140 16.30 24.39 15.05
CA PRO A 140 16.25 25.49 14.08
C PRO A 140 17.04 25.24 12.79
N ASP A 141 18.04 24.37 12.85
CA ASP A 141 18.86 23.96 11.70
C ASP A 141 18.18 22.89 10.84
N ASP A 142 17.02 22.37 11.28
CA ASP A 142 16.24 21.41 10.52
C ASP A 142 15.53 22.09 9.34
N ASN A 143 16.26 22.19 8.22
CA ASN A 143 15.76 22.71 6.95
C ASN A 143 14.85 21.71 6.22
N CYS A 144 14.24 20.75 6.93
CA CYS A 144 13.27 19.81 6.38
C CYS A 144 12.02 20.57 5.90
N ASN A 145 12.03 20.93 4.61
CA ASN A 145 10.90 21.48 3.89
C ASN A 145 9.86 20.39 3.63
N TYR A 146 9.20 19.93 4.70
CA TYR A 146 8.11 18.97 4.59
C TYR A 146 6.80 19.67 4.30
N TYR A 147 6.17 19.23 3.21
CA TYR A 147 4.84 19.65 2.85
C TYR A 147 3.79 18.80 3.54
N TYR A 148 2.67 19.42 3.91
CA TYR A 148 1.49 18.71 4.33
C TYR A 148 1.04 17.75 3.23
N ARG A 149 0.96 16.46 3.55
CA ARG A 149 0.41 15.43 2.66
C ARG A 149 -1.05 15.18 3.04
N PRO A 150 -2.02 15.46 2.15
CA PRO A 150 -3.41 15.04 2.35
C PRO A 150 -3.51 13.54 2.55
N LEU A 151 -4.39 13.11 3.44
CA LEU A 151 -4.68 11.69 3.64
C LEU A 151 -5.36 11.12 2.39
N THR A 152 -4.86 9.99 1.88
CA THR A 152 -5.37 9.33 0.67
C THR A 152 -6.08 8.01 0.98
N LEU A 153 -6.77 7.46 -0.02
CA LEU A 153 -7.42 6.15 0.06
C LEU A 153 -6.72 5.10 -0.79
N MET A 154 -6.77 3.87 -0.32
CA MET A 154 -6.56 2.65 -1.09
C MET A 154 -7.76 1.72 -0.87
N ALA A 155 -8.19 1.01 -1.90
CA ALA A 155 -9.30 0.06 -1.82
C ALA A 155 -8.81 -1.37 -2.00
N LEU A 156 -9.19 -2.27 -1.10
CA LEU A 156 -8.97 -3.71 -1.24
C LEU A 156 -10.10 -4.29 -2.11
N ILE A 157 -9.72 -4.89 -3.22
CA ILE A 157 -10.62 -5.52 -4.20
C ILE A 157 -10.55 -7.01 -3.95
N GLU A 158 -11.58 -7.55 -3.32
CA GLU A 158 -11.54 -8.88 -2.71
C GLU A 158 -12.87 -9.66 -2.78
N SER A 159 -13.78 -9.24 -3.66
CA SER A 159 -15.04 -9.92 -3.92
C SER A 159 -15.36 -9.90 -5.42
N ALA A 160 -16.19 -10.83 -5.88
CA ALA A 160 -16.67 -10.88 -7.26
C ALA A 160 -17.38 -9.57 -7.63
N ARG A 161 -18.16 -9.03 -6.68
CA ARG A 161 -18.87 -7.77 -6.83
C ARG A 161 -17.92 -6.59 -7.04
N ALA A 162 -16.85 -6.52 -6.24
CA ALA A 162 -15.82 -5.48 -6.39
C ALA A 162 -15.14 -5.57 -7.76
N VAL A 163 -14.86 -6.79 -8.26
CA VAL A 163 -14.26 -7.01 -9.58
C VAL A 163 -15.18 -6.51 -10.71
N GLU A 164 -16.47 -6.78 -10.63
CA GLU A 164 -17.44 -6.31 -11.62
C GLU A 164 -17.57 -4.78 -11.64
N TYR A 165 -17.63 -4.14 -10.46
CA TYR A 165 -17.77 -2.68 -10.33
C TYR A 165 -16.44 -1.90 -10.29
N LEU A 166 -15.31 -2.54 -10.62
CA LEU A 166 -13.97 -1.93 -10.56
C LEU A 166 -13.86 -0.58 -11.28
N GLY A 167 -14.52 -0.43 -12.43
CA GLY A 167 -14.53 0.82 -13.19
C GLY A 167 -15.19 1.96 -12.41
N ASP A 168 -16.33 1.70 -11.78
CA ASP A 168 -17.07 2.71 -11.02
C ASP A 168 -16.36 3.02 -9.70
N ILE A 169 -15.80 2.01 -9.02
CA ILE A 169 -14.94 2.19 -7.83
C ILE A 169 -13.76 3.12 -8.17
N CYS A 170 -13.05 2.85 -9.26
CA CYS A 170 -11.91 3.67 -9.68
C CYS A 170 -12.35 5.09 -10.09
N ARG A 171 -13.45 5.22 -10.83
CA ARG A 171 -14.00 6.52 -11.25
C ARG A 171 -14.42 7.37 -10.06
N ALA A 172 -15.08 6.78 -9.07
CA ALA A 172 -15.54 7.48 -7.89
C ALA A 172 -14.39 7.99 -7.02
N GLY A 173 -13.30 7.21 -6.98
CA GLY A 173 -12.08 7.55 -6.28
C GLY A 173 -11.14 8.50 -7.03
N ALA A 174 -11.32 8.68 -8.35
CA ALA A 174 -10.58 9.62 -9.16
C ALA A 174 -10.95 11.06 -8.76
N GLY A 175 -10.37 11.52 -7.65
CA GLY A 175 -10.48 12.90 -7.22
C GLY A 175 -10.04 13.81 -8.36
N SER A 176 -10.88 14.79 -8.70
CA SER A 176 -10.45 15.90 -9.56
C SER A 176 -9.19 16.50 -8.93
N ILE A 177 -8.07 16.41 -9.63
CA ILE A 177 -6.89 17.21 -9.33
C ILE A 177 -7.39 18.65 -9.21
N SER A 178 -7.09 19.31 -8.09
CA SER A 178 -7.45 20.73 -7.93
C SER A 178 -6.95 21.51 -9.14
N LYS A 179 -7.58 22.65 -9.49
CA LYS A 179 -7.09 23.53 -10.57
C LYS A 179 -5.59 23.89 -10.42
N ASN A 180 -5.07 23.79 -9.19
CA ASN A 180 -3.67 24.08 -8.84
C ASN A 180 -2.74 22.84 -8.82
N GLY A 181 -3.23 21.64 -9.13
CA GLY A 181 -2.43 20.41 -9.09
C GLY A 181 -2.45 19.65 -7.76
N ASP A 182 -3.14 20.18 -6.74
CA ASP A 182 -3.19 19.57 -5.41
C ASP A 182 -4.06 18.30 -5.37
N VAL A 183 -3.58 17.30 -4.64
CA VAL A 183 -4.31 16.05 -4.37
C VAL A 183 -5.44 16.37 -3.39
N ARG A 184 -6.69 16.07 -3.76
CA ARG A 184 -7.83 16.20 -2.86
C ARG A 184 -7.70 15.19 -1.71
N PRO A 185 -7.94 15.57 -0.44
CA PRO A 185 -8.03 14.61 0.65
C PRO A 185 -9.07 13.53 0.34
N GLY A 186 -8.75 12.28 0.60
CA GLY A 186 -9.61 11.13 0.29
C GLY A 186 -9.51 10.65 -1.16
N THR A 187 -8.61 11.18 -1.99
CA THR A 187 -8.40 10.66 -3.35
C THR A 187 -7.99 9.19 -3.30
N LEU A 188 -8.59 8.36 -4.16
CA LEU A 188 -8.20 6.96 -4.35
C LEU A 188 -6.86 6.93 -5.08
N SER A 189 -5.83 6.62 -4.31
CA SER A 189 -4.46 6.58 -4.76
C SER A 189 -4.01 5.16 -5.13
N GLY A 190 -4.78 4.13 -4.79
CA GLY A 190 -4.46 2.76 -5.19
C GLY A 190 -5.58 1.75 -5.01
N ILE A 191 -5.48 0.64 -5.74
CA ILE A 191 -6.27 -0.56 -5.51
C ILE A 191 -5.34 -1.73 -5.21
N VAL A 192 -5.77 -2.61 -4.31
CA VAL A 192 -4.99 -3.73 -3.77
C VAL A 192 -5.77 -5.02 -3.97
N PHE A 193 -5.12 -6.08 -4.44
CA PHE A 193 -5.82 -7.32 -4.80
C PHE A 193 -5.90 -8.31 -3.62
N GLY A 194 -7.09 -8.52 -3.04
CA GLY A 194 -7.32 -9.51 -1.99
C GLY A 194 -7.69 -10.87 -2.58
N ALA A 195 -6.68 -11.69 -2.89
CA ALA A 195 -6.89 -12.96 -3.59
C ALA A 195 -7.57 -14.04 -2.75
N GLU A 196 -7.25 -14.12 -1.46
CA GLU A 196 -7.78 -15.13 -0.54
C GLU A 196 -9.28 -14.94 -0.28
N ASP A 197 -9.70 -13.69 -0.09
CA ASP A 197 -11.11 -13.33 0.10
C ASP A 197 -11.89 -13.46 -1.21
N LEU A 198 -11.31 -13.08 -2.35
CA LEU A 198 -11.95 -13.28 -3.66
C LEU A 198 -12.13 -14.78 -3.97
N ALA A 199 -11.13 -15.61 -3.69
CA ALA A 199 -11.22 -17.06 -3.91
C ALA A 199 -12.37 -17.66 -3.10
N ARG A 200 -12.53 -17.24 -1.83
CA ARG A 200 -13.66 -17.67 -0.99
C ARG A 200 -15.00 -17.22 -1.58
N ASP A 201 -15.11 -15.99 -2.02
CA ASP A 201 -16.35 -15.43 -2.59
C ASP A 201 -16.75 -16.16 -3.90
N LEU A 202 -15.77 -16.48 -4.74
CA LEU A 202 -15.97 -17.24 -5.98
C LEU A 202 -16.17 -18.74 -5.77
N SER A 203 -16.00 -19.24 -4.54
CA SER A 203 -15.86 -20.68 -4.26
C SER A 203 -14.78 -21.35 -5.12
N ALA A 204 -13.69 -20.62 -5.39
CA ALA A 204 -12.55 -21.07 -6.15
C ALA A 204 -11.43 -21.54 -5.22
N GLU A 205 -10.63 -22.51 -5.69
CA GLU A 205 -9.41 -22.93 -5.00
C GLU A 205 -8.21 -22.17 -5.56
N ARG A 206 -7.39 -21.61 -4.66
CA ARG A 206 -6.12 -20.98 -5.07
C ARG A 206 -5.17 -22.04 -5.59
N THR A 207 -4.65 -21.82 -6.79
CA THR A 207 -3.66 -22.70 -7.42
C THR A 207 -2.29 -22.02 -7.46
N PRO A 208 -1.19 -22.80 -7.56
CA PRO A 208 0.12 -22.23 -7.82
C PRO A 208 0.20 -21.43 -9.13
N SER A 209 -0.68 -21.68 -10.10
CA SER A 209 -0.65 -20.99 -11.40
C SER A 209 -1.23 -19.58 -11.36
N LEU A 210 -2.09 -19.28 -10.37
CA LEU A 210 -2.88 -18.05 -10.29
C LEU A 210 -3.80 -17.81 -11.50
N ALA A 211 -4.04 -18.84 -12.33
CA ALA A 211 -4.90 -18.74 -13.52
C ALA A 211 -6.34 -18.40 -13.16
N GLU A 212 -6.81 -18.88 -11.99
CA GLU A 212 -8.12 -18.57 -11.43
C GLU A 212 -8.35 -17.06 -11.20
N PHE A 213 -7.27 -16.28 -11.04
CA PHE A 213 -7.33 -14.83 -10.84
C PHE A 213 -7.02 -14.03 -12.11
N MET A 214 -6.82 -14.67 -13.26
CA MET A 214 -6.37 -13.99 -14.48
C MET A 214 -7.33 -12.87 -14.91
N TYR A 215 -8.64 -13.13 -14.88
CA TYR A 215 -9.65 -12.10 -15.19
C TYR A 215 -9.60 -10.95 -14.20
N ALA A 216 -9.70 -11.24 -12.89
CA ALA A 216 -9.70 -10.23 -11.84
C ALA A 216 -8.44 -9.34 -11.90
N ARG A 217 -7.26 -9.95 -12.02
CA ARG A 217 -5.97 -9.24 -12.10
C ARG A 217 -5.87 -8.36 -13.35
N SER A 218 -6.30 -8.87 -14.50
CA SER A 218 -6.32 -8.09 -15.76
C SER A 218 -7.30 -6.92 -15.69
N ARG A 219 -8.48 -7.15 -15.09
CA ARG A 219 -9.52 -6.14 -14.91
C ARG A 219 -9.06 -5.00 -13.99
N MET A 220 -8.35 -5.34 -12.91
CA MET A 220 -7.79 -4.35 -11.98
C MET A 220 -6.82 -3.38 -12.66
N VAL A 221 -5.82 -3.91 -13.38
CA VAL A 221 -4.85 -3.06 -14.09
C VAL A 221 -5.56 -2.17 -15.12
N THR A 222 -6.47 -2.75 -15.89
CA THR A 222 -7.22 -2.02 -16.92
C THR A 222 -8.06 -0.89 -16.32
N ALA A 223 -8.83 -1.17 -15.27
CA ALA A 223 -9.68 -0.17 -14.62
C ALA A 223 -8.86 0.95 -13.96
N ALA A 224 -7.79 0.60 -13.24
CA ALA A 224 -6.93 1.58 -12.61
C ALA A 224 -6.29 2.54 -13.63
N ARG A 225 -5.76 2.01 -14.74
CA ARG A 225 -5.17 2.84 -15.80
C ARG A 225 -6.21 3.69 -16.52
N ALA A 226 -7.39 3.15 -16.81
CA ALA A 226 -8.48 3.88 -17.45
C ALA A 226 -8.95 5.10 -16.63
N HIS A 227 -8.80 5.04 -15.30
CA HIS A 227 -9.26 6.09 -14.38
C HIS A 227 -8.12 6.83 -13.66
N GLY A 228 -6.87 6.63 -14.08
CA GLY A 228 -5.71 7.35 -13.53
C GLY A 228 -5.37 7.02 -12.08
N VAL A 229 -5.80 5.86 -11.55
CA VAL A 229 -5.41 5.38 -10.23
C VAL A 229 -3.93 4.95 -10.27
N PRO A 230 -3.03 5.58 -9.49
CA PRO A 230 -1.60 5.37 -9.68
C PRO A 230 -1.13 4.00 -9.19
N GLY A 231 -1.58 3.55 -8.01
CA GLY A 231 -1.18 2.28 -7.41
C GLY A 231 -2.08 1.10 -7.79
N VAL A 232 -1.48 0.02 -8.29
CA VAL A 232 -2.15 -1.26 -8.52
C VAL A 232 -1.27 -2.34 -7.91
N VAL A 233 -1.70 -2.86 -6.76
CA VAL A 233 -0.89 -3.73 -5.89
C VAL A 233 -1.42 -5.15 -5.95
N ASP A 234 -0.52 -6.09 -6.25
CA ASP A 234 -0.83 -7.49 -6.49
C ASP A 234 -1.00 -8.30 -5.17
N LEU A 235 -1.51 -9.53 -5.30
CA LEU A 235 -1.82 -10.44 -4.20
C LEU A 235 -0.62 -10.81 -3.30
N VAL A 236 -0.92 -11.32 -2.11
CA VAL A 236 0.07 -11.85 -1.16
C VAL A 236 0.68 -13.17 -1.66
N CYS A 237 2.01 -13.27 -1.61
CA CYS A 237 2.67 -14.59 -1.67
C CYS A 237 2.67 -15.20 -0.27
N THR A 238 1.89 -16.26 -0.07
CA THR A 238 1.75 -16.95 1.22
C THR A 238 2.93 -17.87 1.52
N GLN A 239 3.66 -18.31 0.49
CA GLN A 239 4.87 -19.08 0.68
C GLN A 239 6.00 -18.17 1.17
N LEU A 240 6.54 -18.51 2.35
CA LEU A 240 7.77 -17.95 2.86
C LEU A 240 8.90 -18.90 2.52
N ASP A 241 9.78 -18.49 1.60
CA ASP A 241 10.96 -19.29 1.27
C ASP A 241 11.87 -19.35 2.52
N ARG A 242 12.01 -20.55 3.09
CA ARG A 242 12.88 -20.79 4.26
C ARG A 242 14.34 -20.85 3.80
N GLN A 243 15.06 -19.73 3.90
CA GLN A 243 16.49 -19.55 3.60
C GLN A 243 16.93 -20.01 2.19
N PRO A 244 17.92 -19.35 1.56
CA PRO A 244 18.64 -19.97 0.47
C PRO A 244 19.33 -21.23 1.04
N THR A 245 18.96 -22.41 0.54
CA THR A 245 19.79 -23.61 0.74
C THR A 245 21.19 -23.23 0.29
N THR A 246 22.14 -23.16 1.22
CA THR A 246 23.57 -23.15 0.87
C THR A 246 23.78 -24.27 -0.13
N PRO A 247 24.44 -24.04 -1.28
CA PRO A 247 24.72 -25.12 -2.19
C PRO A 247 25.54 -26.14 -1.40
N ASN A 248 25.03 -27.37 -1.30
CA ASN A 248 25.78 -28.48 -0.73
C ASN A 248 27.14 -28.51 -1.43
N SER A 249 28.19 -28.17 -0.69
CA SER A 249 29.55 -28.49 -1.05
C SER A 249 29.70 -30.01 -0.99
N GLY A 250 29.40 -30.67 -2.11
CA GLY A 250 29.40 -32.11 -2.21
C GLY A 250 28.95 -32.60 -3.60
N ALA A 251 29.89 -32.54 -4.54
CA ALA A 251 30.02 -33.39 -5.73
C ALA A 251 28.80 -33.59 -6.66
N GLY A 252 28.92 -33.09 -7.90
CA GLY A 252 28.14 -33.55 -9.05
C GLY A 252 27.83 -32.46 -10.08
N VAL A 253 28.76 -32.20 -10.98
CA VAL A 253 28.54 -31.35 -12.16
C VAL A 253 27.78 -32.18 -13.21
N THR A 254 26.52 -31.83 -13.48
CA THR A 254 25.88 -32.10 -14.78
C THR A 254 24.75 -31.10 -15.06
N THR A 255 24.97 -30.25 -16.07
CA THR A 255 24.02 -29.71 -17.07
C THR A 255 22.71 -29.00 -16.65
N THR A 256 22.59 -27.76 -17.12
CA THR A 256 21.42 -26.85 -17.14
C THR A 256 21.16 -26.13 -15.82
N THR A 257 21.93 -25.07 -15.56
CA THR A 257 21.68 -24.11 -14.48
C THR A 257 20.45 -23.25 -14.81
N THR A 258 19.26 -23.84 -14.73
CA THR A 258 18.04 -23.06 -14.54
C THR A 258 18.09 -22.60 -13.08
N THR A 259 18.56 -21.38 -12.83
CA THR A 259 18.48 -20.76 -11.51
C THR A 259 17.02 -20.84 -11.08
N LYS A 260 16.69 -21.71 -10.12
CA LYS A 260 15.31 -21.89 -9.69
C LYS A 260 14.88 -20.63 -8.96
N THR A 261 14.17 -19.76 -9.67
CA THR A 261 13.57 -18.55 -9.13
C THR A 261 12.64 -18.90 -7.96
N SER A 262 12.65 -18.05 -6.94
CA SER A 262 11.80 -18.20 -5.76
C SER A 262 10.32 -18.05 -6.16
N LYS A 263 9.39 -18.73 -5.49
CA LYS A 263 7.96 -18.64 -5.80
C LYS A 263 7.46 -17.18 -5.74
N LEU A 264 7.98 -16.42 -4.77
CA LEU A 264 7.70 -15.00 -4.62
C LEU A 264 8.13 -14.21 -5.86
N GLU A 265 9.34 -14.47 -6.36
CA GLU A 265 9.89 -13.76 -7.52
C GLU A 265 9.10 -14.08 -8.80
N ASP A 266 8.76 -15.35 -9.04
CA ASP A 266 7.90 -15.76 -10.17
C ASP A 266 6.54 -15.02 -10.13
N GLU A 267 5.90 -14.96 -8.97
CA GLU A 267 4.64 -14.23 -8.80
C GLU A 267 4.81 -12.72 -9.01
N CYS A 268 5.92 -12.14 -8.55
CA CYS A 268 6.21 -10.71 -8.74
C CYS A 268 6.43 -10.38 -10.22
N GLU A 269 7.21 -11.19 -10.93
CA GLU A 269 7.48 -11.00 -12.36
C GLU A 269 6.20 -11.15 -13.18
N ASN A 270 5.38 -12.15 -12.86
CA ASN A 270 4.07 -12.32 -13.47
C ASN A 270 3.17 -11.09 -13.23
N GLY A 271 3.04 -10.62 -11.99
CA GLY A 271 2.27 -9.41 -11.67
C GLY A 271 2.79 -8.16 -12.37
N ARG A 272 4.10 -7.94 -12.36
CA ARG A 272 4.74 -6.83 -13.09
C ARG A 272 4.43 -6.89 -14.58
N SER A 273 4.49 -8.07 -15.20
CA SER A 273 4.20 -8.24 -16.64
C SER A 273 2.74 -7.92 -17.00
N MET A 274 1.81 -8.10 -16.06
CA MET A 274 0.40 -7.73 -16.23
C MET A 274 0.16 -6.22 -16.03
N GLY A 275 1.13 -5.46 -15.51
CA GLY A 275 1.05 -4.01 -15.28
C GLY A 275 0.80 -3.58 -13.84
N PHE A 276 0.85 -4.51 -12.87
CA PHE A 276 0.94 -4.16 -11.46
C PHE A 276 2.25 -3.42 -11.17
N ASN A 277 2.22 -2.49 -10.23
CA ASN A 277 3.39 -1.70 -9.82
C ASN A 277 3.75 -1.86 -8.35
N GLY A 278 3.17 -2.88 -7.71
CA GLY A 278 3.61 -3.35 -6.40
C GLY A 278 2.98 -4.68 -6.03
N LYS A 279 3.38 -5.19 -4.87
CA LYS A 279 2.85 -6.43 -4.27
C LYS A 279 2.68 -6.27 -2.77
N GLN A 280 1.70 -6.97 -2.23
CA GLN A 280 1.50 -7.10 -0.80
C GLN A 280 2.58 -7.98 -0.16
N VAL A 281 3.11 -7.53 0.97
CA VAL A 281 4.20 -8.16 1.73
C VAL A 281 3.74 -8.46 3.14
N ILE A 282 3.95 -9.68 3.60
CA ILE A 282 3.56 -10.15 4.94
C ILE A 282 4.75 -10.53 5.83
N HIS A 283 5.97 -10.54 5.27
CA HIS A 283 7.18 -10.84 6.01
C HIS A 283 8.37 -10.00 5.53
N PRO A 284 9.25 -9.49 6.43
CA PRO A 284 10.39 -8.66 6.05
C PRO A 284 11.32 -9.28 5.00
N SER A 285 11.49 -10.61 4.98
CA SER A 285 12.34 -11.29 4.00
C SER A 285 11.85 -11.18 2.55
N GLN A 286 10.61 -10.75 2.33
CA GLN A 286 10.06 -10.56 0.99
C GLN A 286 10.36 -9.16 0.43
N LEU A 287 10.72 -8.19 1.30
CA LEU A 287 10.89 -6.78 0.92
C LEU A 287 11.95 -6.57 -0.16
N GLU A 288 13.11 -7.22 -0.02
CA GLU A 288 14.21 -7.08 -0.99
C GLU A 288 13.78 -7.54 -2.39
N THR A 289 13.24 -8.76 -2.50
CA THR A 289 12.75 -9.32 -3.76
C THR A 289 11.67 -8.44 -4.38
N VAL A 290 10.67 -8.01 -3.60
CA VAL A 290 9.56 -7.20 -4.10
C VAL A 290 10.04 -5.81 -4.57
N HIS A 291 10.90 -5.12 -3.79
CA HIS A 291 11.46 -3.83 -4.21
C HIS A 291 12.31 -3.93 -5.47
N ARG A 292 13.07 -5.03 -5.61
CA ARG A 292 13.91 -5.27 -6.78
C ARG A 292 13.04 -5.53 -8.02
N VAL A 293 12.08 -6.46 -7.94
CA VAL A 293 11.26 -6.84 -9.10
C VAL A 293 10.36 -5.68 -9.55
N PHE A 294 9.72 -4.95 -8.62
CA PHE A 294 8.88 -3.79 -8.98
C PHE A 294 9.65 -2.48 -9.12
N GLY A 295 10.97 -2.48 -8.88
CA GLY A 295 11.86 -1.35 -9.14
C GLY A 295 12.08 -1.12 -10.65
N VAL A 296 12.63 0.04 -11.01
CA VAL A 296 13.06 0.27 -12.41
C VAL A 296 14.46 -0.33 -12.58
N PRO A 297 14.67 -1.33 -13.46
CA PRO A 297 16.00 -1.85 -13.75
C PRO A 297 16.90 -0.75 -14.29
N ARG A 298 18.20 -0.80 -13.97
CA ARG A 298 19.15 0.22 -14.42
C ARG A 298 19.21 0.31 -15.95
N GLU A 299 19.13 -0.82 -16.67
CA GLU A 299 19.09 -0.79 -18.13
C GLU A 299 17.83 -0.11 -18.68
N ALA A 300 16.67 -0.31 -18.03
CA ALA A 300 15.41 0.27 -18.45
C ALA A 300 15.41 1.79 -18.20
N ALA A 301 15.95 2.24 -17.07
CA ALA A 301 16.14 3.66 -16.78
C ALA A 301 17.11 4.30 -17.79
N ALA A 302 18.25 3.66 -18.05
CA ALA A 302 19.23 4.15 -19.02
C ALA A 302 18.65 4.19 -20.45
N TRP A 303 17.87 3.19 -20.84
CA TRP A 303 17.16 3.20 -22.11
C TRP A 303 16.13 4.32 -22.19
N ALA A 304 15.33 4.53 -21.14
CA ALA A 304 14.33 5.60 -21.11
C ALA A 304 14.98 6.98 -21.25
N VAL A 305 16.10 7.23 -20.56
CA VAL A 305 16.88 8.48 -20.70
C VAL A 305 17.41 8.66 -22.13
N ARG A 306 17.76 7.58 -22.83
CA ARG A 306 18.21 7.66 -24.24
C ARG A 306 17.09 7.91 -25.23
N VAL A 307 15.89 7.38 -24.98
CA VAL A 307 14.78 7.37 -25.95
C VAL A 307 13.80 8.53 -25.75
N VAL A 308 13.78 9.15 -24.58
CA VAL A 308 13.09 10.42 -24.36
C VAL A 308 14.07 11.55 -24.72
N PRO A 309 14.04 12.12 -25.94
CA PRO A 309 14.78 13.35 -26.22
C PRO A 309 14.25 14.45 -25.31
N ASP A 310 15.13 15.37 -24.87
CA ASP A 310 14.83 16.51 -24.00
C ASP A 310 13.40 17.04 -24.22
N ALA A 311 12.49 16.66 -23.32
CA ALA A 311 11.15 17.20 -23.28
C ALA A 311 11.26 18.66 -22.81
N LYS A 312 11.51 19.57 -23.76
CA LYS A 312 11.41 21.02 -23.56
C LYS A 312 9.97 21.44 -23.34
#